data_AF-A0A062GJ47-F1
#
_entry.id   AF-A0A062GJ47-F1
#
_cell.length_a   1.000
_cell.length_b   1.000
_cell.length_c   1.000
_cell.angle_alpha   90.00
_cell.angle_beta   90.00
_cell.angle_gamma   90.00
#
_symmetry.space_group_name_H-M   'P 1'
#
loop_
_entity.id
_entity.type
_entity.pdbx_description
1 polymer ?
#
loop_
_entity_poly.entity_id
_entity_poly.type
_entity_poly.pdbx_seq_one_letter_code
_entity_poly.pdbx_strand_id
1 'polypeptide(L)'
;MKYIVSALCVMYLPIHAAAESLQDSTNAVLPSIPEVPNSAHQAFGSDQGYVQLFLNISVNSNVSKDLISVRQDQDRKLYIRSRDLKTLRLKMGEHILDNQWVCINDLNGIQFKYLENEQSLNLKVPSNMLTGYSVDLNGQQITSPQLLKMKPLNAAILNYSLYQTMTNDENVFSGTAEGIFNSAIGNFFSGVLYNGSNENSYSHEKWVRLESKWQYVDPEKIRIYTLGDFISNSPDWGSSVRLAGFQWSSAYSQRGDIVTSALPQFSGSAALPSTLDLYVNQQKIYSGLVPSGPFDIKQLPFISGNEVTLVTTDATGQQSITKKPYYFSWL
;
A
#
# COMPACT_ATOMS: atom_id res chain seq x y z
N MET A 1 29.61 44.18 25.99
CA MET A 1 30.07 42.86 25.50
C MET A 1 28.97 41.86 25.79
N LYS A 2 28.38 41.23 24.77
CA LYS A 2 27.28 40.27 24.90
C LYS A 2 27.89 38.86 24.95
N TYR A 3 27.76 38.17 26.08
CA TYR A 3 28.16 36.77 26.18
C TYR A 3 26.90 35.90 26.05
N ILE A 4 26.78 35.17 24.94
CA ILE A 4 25.78 34.10 24.80
C ILE A 4 26.39 32.89 25.49
N VAL A 5 25.88 32.56 26.68
CA VAL A 5 26.24 31.31 27.37
C VAL A 5 25.16 30.29 27.04
N SER A 6 25.42 29.44 26.05
CA SER A 6 24.61 28.25 25.78
C SER A 6 25.08 27.12 26.71
N ALA A 7 24.35 26.87 27.79
CA ALA A 7 24.60 25.71 28.65
C ALA A 7 23.74 24.53 28.17
N LEU A 8 24.37 23.57 27.49
CA LEU A 8 23.76 22.27 27.16
C LEU A 8 23.88 21.37 28.40
N CYS A 9 22.82 21.25 29.19
CA CYS A 9 22.79 20.32 30.31
C CYS A 9 22.27 18.96 29.83
N VAL A 10 23.18 18.05 29.50
CA VAL A 10 22.86 16.64 29.25
C VAL A 10 22.91 15.91 30.59
N MET A 11 21.76 15.70 31.24
CA MET A 11 21.67 14.81 32.40
C MET A 11 21.64 13.36 31.90
N TYR A 12 22.74 12.64 32.12
CA TYR A 12 22.85 11.21 31.84
C TYR A 12 22.35 10.45 33.07
N LEU A 13 21.12 9.91 33.01
CA LEU A 13 20.66 8.93 33.98
C LEU A 13 21.12 7.53 33.50
N PRO A 14 21.99 6.82 34.24
CA PRO A 14 22.45 5.51 33.83
C PRO A 14 21.32 4.49 34.02
N ILE A 15 20.60 4.18 32.93
CA ILE A 15 19.72 3.00 32.91
C ILE A 15 20.64 1.79 32.92
N HIS A 16 20.66 1.06 34.03
CA HIS A 16 21.31 -0.25 34.12
C HIS A 16 20.45 -1.24 33.33
N ALA A 17 20.67 -1.32 32.02
CA ALA A 17 20.17 -2.43 31.21
C ALA A 17 21.15 -3.59 31.37
N ALA A 18 20.78 -4.59 32.15
CA ALA A 18 21.46 -5.88 32.13
C ALA A 18 21.25 -6.49 30.74
N ALA A 19 22.30 -6.49 29.92
CA ALA A 19 22.33 -7.24 28.67
C ALA A 19 22.54 -8.72 29.02
N GLU A 20 21.48 -9.41 29.41
CA GLU A 20 21.47 -10.86 29.36
C GLU A 20 21.43 -11.30 27.89
N SER A 21 22.35 -12.20 27.53
CA SER A 21 22.37 -12.92 26.26
C SER A 21 20.96 -13.41 25.93
N LEU A 22 20.41 -12.99 24.78
CA LEU A 22 19.13 -13.49 24.26
C LEU A 22 19.28 -14.96 23.86
N GLN A 23 19.17 -15.85 24.84
CA GLN A 23 19.10 -17.28 24.63
C GLN A 23 17.66 -17.66 24.32
N ASP A 24 17.40 -18.02 23.07
CA ASP A 24 16.09 -18.47 22.62
C ASP A 24 15.68 -19.74 23.39
N SER A 25 14.75 -19.56 24.32
CA SER A 25 14.23 -20.62 25.20
C SER A 25 12.85 -21.10 24.75
N THR A 26 12.43 -20.77 23.53
CA THR A 26 11.04 -20.99 23.07
C THR A 26 10.72 -22.44 22.73
N ASN A 27 11.69 -23.37 22.75
CA ASN A 27 11.51 -24.75 22.28
C ASN A 27 10.79 -24.81 20.92
N ALA A 28 10.97 -23.79 20.08
CA ALA A 28 10.34 -23.73 18.77
C ALA A 28 10.89 -24.88 17.92
N VAL A 29 9.99 -25.63 17.29
CA VAL A 29 10.36 -26.71 16.37
C VAL A 29 11.14 -26.09 15.21
N LEU A 30 12.44 -26.37 15.14
CA LEU A 30 13.25 -26.03 13.98
C LEU A 30 12.70 -26.79 12.77
N PRO A 31 12.37 -26.11 11.65
CA PRO A 31 11.90 -26.79 10.46
C PRO A 31 13.04 -27.68 9.94
N SER A 32 12.84 -28.99 10.01
CA SER A 32 13.71 -29.97 9.38
C SER A 32 13.56 -29.84 7.87
N ILE A 33 14.65 -29.56 7.17
CA ILE A 33 14.71 -29.66 5.70
C ILE A 33 14.46 -31.13 5.37
N PRO A 34 13.40 -31.50 4.64
CA PRO A 34 13.17 -32.89 4.29
C PRO A 34 14.31 -33.37 3.37
N GLU A 35 14.94 -34.48 3.74
CA GLU A 35 15.90 -35.16 2.87
C GLU A 35 15.22 -35.52 1.55
N VAL A 36 15.84 -35.14 0.43
CA VAL A 36 15.36 -35.46 -0.90
C VAL A 36 15.51 -36.97 -1.10
N PRO A 37 14.42 -37.76 -1.22
CA PRO A 37 14.54 -39.19 -1.47
C PRO A 37 15.06 -39.39 -2.90
N ASN A 38 16.02 -40.31 -3.05
CA ASN A 38 16.51 -40.78 -4.34
C ASN A 38 15.37 -41.05 -5.32
N SER A 39 15.60 -40.63 -6.56
CA SER A 39 14.73 -40.77 -7.73
C SER A 39 14.17 -42.19 -7.89
N ALA A 40 12.99 -42.41 -7.33
CA ALA A 40 12.01 -43.36 -7.86
C ALA A 40 10.80 -42.52 -8.24
N HIS A 41 10.40 -42.59 -9.52
CA HIS A 41 9.18 -41.97 -10.03
C HIS A 41 7.98 -42.37 -9.17
N GLN A 42 7.64 -41.55 -8.17
CA GLN A 42 6.37 -41.64 -7.47
C GLN A 42 5.32 -41.05 -8.39
N ALA A 43 4.57 -41.93 -9.04
CA ALA A 43 3.28 -41.57 -9.63
C ALA A 43 2.40 -41.01 -8.51
N PHE A 44 2.21 -39.69 -8.50
CA PHE A 44 1.23 -39.05 -7.64
C PHE A 44 -0.15 -39.61 -7.94
N GLY A 45 -0.89 -39.94 -6.89
CA GLY A 45 -2.06 -40.81 -6.91
C GLY A 45 -3.06 -40.50 -8.02
N SER A 46 -3.41 -41.56 -8.76
CA SER A 46 -4.57 -41.60 -9.63
C SER A 46 -5.84 -41.53 -8.79
N ASP A 47 -6.38 -40.32 -8.66
CA ASP A 47 -7.80 -40.13 -8.37
C ASP A 47 -8.55 -40.89 -9.50
N GLN A 48 -9.25 -41.96 -9.14
CA GLN A 48 -9.73 -43.02 -10.04
C GLN A 48 -10.24 -42.47 -11.39
N GLY A 49 -9.48 -42.70 -12.46
CA GLY A 49 -9.85 -42.33 -13.84
C GLY A 49 -9.17 -41.10 -14.44
N TYR A 50 -8.40 -40.33 -13.67
CA TYR A 50 -7.73 -39.12 -14.15
C TYR A 50 -6.20 -39.19 -14.08
N VAL A 51 -5.54 -38.68 -15.12
CA VAL A 51 -4.10 -38.40 -15.14
C VAL A 51 -3.88 -36.95 -14.75
N GLN A 52 -3.05 -36.73 -13.73
CA GLN A 52 -2.68 -35.40 -13.29
C GLN A 52 -1.49 -34.89 -14.11
N LEU A 53 -1.67 -33.74 -14.76
CA LEU A 53 -0.67 -33.05 -15.57
C LEU A 53 -0.35 -31.70 -14.93
N PHE A 54 0.85 -31.19 -15.18
CA PHE A 54 1.27 -29.82 -14.88
C PHE A 54 1.72 -29.18 -16.17
N LEU A 55 0.90 -28.26 -16.69
CA LEU A 55 1.07 -27.72 -18.04
C LEU A 55 1.42 -26.24 -17.98
N ASN A 56 2.29 -25.82 -18.89
CA ASN A 56 2.49 -24.40 -19.18
C ASN A 56 1.34 -23.92 -20.08
N ILE A 57 0.51 -23.02 -19.57
CA ILE A 57 -0.70 -22.58 -20.29
C ILE A 57 -0.45 -21.22 -20.93
N SER A 58 -0.73 -21.11 -22.23
CA SER A 58 -0.74 -19.83 -22.94
C SER A 58 -2.17 -19.41 -23.30
N VAL A 59 -2.51 -18.14 -23.11
CA VAL A 59 -3.80 -17.55 -23.50
C VAL A 59 -3.54 -16.47 -24.53
N ASN A 60 -4.05 -16.64 -25.75
CA ASN A 60 -3.84 -15.71 -26.87
C ASN A 60 -2.35 -15.33 -27.07
N SER A 61 -1.48 -16.34 -27.05
CA SER A 61 -0.01 -16.22 -27.15
C SER A 61 0.68 -15.57 -25.94
N ASN A 62 -0.03 -15.28 -24.85
CA ASN A 62 0.57 -14.86 -23.58
C ASN A 62 0.80 -16.10 -22.69
N VAL A 63 2.06 -16.39 -22.38
CA VAL A 63 2.47 -17.57 -21.61
C VAL A 63 2.34 -17.28 -20.11
N SER A 64 1.64 -18.15 -19.38
CA SER A 64 1.61 -18.15 -17.92
C SER A 64 3.01 -18.32 -17.35
N LYS A 65 3.34 -17.59 -16.29
CA LYS A 65 4.62 -17.77 -15.58
C LYS A 65 4.66 -19.07 -14.77
N ASP A 66 3.49 -19.53 -14.33
CA ASP A 66 3.36 -20.69 -13.46
C ASP A 66 2.81 -21.90 -14.22
N LEU A 67 3.25 -23.09 -13.80
CA LEU A 67 2.67 -24.36 -14.23
C LEU A 67 1.32 -24.57 -13.55
N ILE A 68 0.31 -24.92 -14.34
CA ILE A 68 -1.06 -25.11 -13.86
C ILE A 68 -1.37 -26.60 -13.84
N SER A 69 -2.00 -27.04 -12.75
CA SER A 69 -2.46 -28.42 -12.59
C SER A 69 -3.69 -28.66 -13.47
N VAL A 70 -3.58 -29.62 -14.40
CA VAL A 70 -4.64 -30.03 -15.32
C VAL A 70 -4.93 -31.51 -15.11
N ARG A 71 -6.21 -31.90 -15.03
CA ARG A 71 -6.60 -33.31 -15.04
C ARG A 71 -6.99 -33.72 -16.45
N GLN A 72 -6.55 -34.90 -16.87
CA GLN A 72 -6.97 -35.53 -18.11
C GLN A 72 -7.77 -36.78 -17.80
N ASP A 73 -8.98 -36.91 -18.35
CA ASP A 73 -9.77 -38.15 -18.24
C ASP A 73 -9.37 -39.19 -19.30
N GLN A 74 -10.01 -40.36 -19.24
CA GLN A 74 -9.81 -41.46 -20.20
C GLN A 74 -10.20 -41.07 -21.63
N ASP A 75 -11.13 -40.13 -21.80
CA ASP A 75 -11.57 -39.57 -23.09
C ASP A 75 -10.66 -38.43 -23.60
N ARG A 76 -9.52 -38.20 -22.94
CA ARG A 76 -8.55 -37.12 -23.19
C ARG A 76 -9.12 -35.71 -23.01
N LYS A 77 -10.25 -35.53 -22.33
CA LYS A 77 -10.75 -34.21 -21.96
C LYS A 77 -9.90 -33.64 -20.85
N LEU A 78 -9.67 -32.33 -20.92
CA LEU A 78 -8.84 -31.60 -19.98
C LEU A 78 -9.72 -30.81 -19.02
N TYR A 79 -9.36 -30.84 -17.75
CA TYR A 79 -10.06 -30.16 -16.67
C TYR A 79 -9.08 -29.26 -15.91
N ILE A 80 -9.48 -28.03 -15.67
CA ILE A 80 -8.70 -27.04 -14.91
C ILE A 80 -9.59 -26.52 -13.77
N ARG A 81 -9.00 -26.25 -12.60
CA ARG A 81 -9.77 -25.65 -11.50
C ARG A 81 -10.23 -24.24 -11.86
N SER A 82 -11.43 -23.87 -11.42
CA SER A 82 -11.97 -22.55 -11.69
C SER A 82 -11.06 -21.41 -11.20
N ARG A 83 -10.37 -21.58 -10.07
CA ARG A 83 -9.40 -20.59 -9.57
C ARG A 83 -8.26 -20.34 -10.56
N ASP A 84 -7.73 -21.40 -11.18
CA ASP A 84 -6.58 -21.31 -12.07
C ASP A 84 -7.01 -20.68 -13.40
N LEU A 85 -8.23 -20.97 -13.87
CA LEU A 85 -8.86 -20.29 -15.02
C LEU A 85 -9.09 -18.79 -14.76
N LYS A 86 -9.50 -18.41 -13.54
CA LYS A 86 -9.62 -17.00 -13.13
C LYS A 86 -8.26 -16.30 -13.11
N THR A 87 -7.20 -16.97 -12.65
CA THR A 87 -5.81 -16.46 -12.72
C THR A 87 -5.36 -16.24 -14.18
N LEU A 88 -5.79 -17.10 -15.10
CA LEU A 88 -5.62 -16.94 -16.54
C LEU A 88 -6.54 -15.88 -17.17
N ARG A 89 -7.29 -15.14 -16.35
CA ARG A 89 -8.22 -14.08 -16.74
C ARG A 89 -9.48 -14.54 -17.48
N LEU A 90 -9.83 -15.82 -17.44
CA LEU A 90 -11.11 -16.25 -17.99
C LEU A 90 -12.25 -15.82 -17.05
N LYS A 91 -13.31 -15.24 -17.64
CA LYS A 91 -14.56 -14.96 -16.94
C LYS A 91 -15.26 -16.28 -16.63
N MET A 92 -15.32 -16.62 -15.36
CA MET A 92 -16.09 -17.76 -14.86
C MET A 92 -17.39 -17.23 -14.25
N GLY A 93 -18.50 -17.95 -14.42
CA GLY A 93 -19.75 -17.58 -13.78
C GLY A 93 -19.61 -17.57 -12.26
N GLU A 94 -20.23 -16.61 -11.57
CA GLU A 94 -20.09 -16.46 -10.11
C GLU A 94 -20.58 -17.66 -9.31
N HIS A 95 -21.40 -18.52 -9.92
CA HIS A 95 -21.93 -19.74 -9.32
C HIS A 95 -20.92 -20.90 -9.28
N ILE A 96 -19.77 -20.79 -9.96
CA ILE A 96 -18.73 -21.83 -9.98
C ILE A 96 -17.74 -21.58 -8.82
N LEU A 97 -17.64 -22.57 -7.93
CA LEU A 97 -16.71 -22.53 -6.80
C LEU A 97 -15.25 -22.63 -7.29
N ASP A 98 -14.35 -21.91 -6.62
CA ASP A 98 -12.92 -21.82 -6.98
C ASP A 98 -12.21 -23.18 -7.09
N ASN A 99 -12.64 -24.16 -6.28
CA ASN A 99 -12.05 -25.49 -6.23
C ASN A 99 -12.70 -26.49 -7.22
N GLN A 100 -13.74 -26.08 -7.94
CA GLN A 100 -14.43 -26.93 -8.90
C GLN A 100 -13.57 -27.14 -10.15
N TRP A 101 -13.50 -28.38 -10.62
CA TRP A 101 -12.88 -28.73 -11.91
C TRP A 101 -13.83 -28.41 -13.05
N VAL A 102 -13.36 -27.64 -14.01
CA VAL A 102 -14.11 -27.24 -15.19
C VAL A 102 -13.49 -27.87 -16.42
N CYS A 103 -14.30 -28.57 -17.20
CA CYS A 103 -13.85 -29.14 -18.47
C CYS A 103 -13.62 -28.01 -19.48
N ILE A 104 -12.44 -27.97 -20.09
CA ILE A 104 -12.12 -26.95 -21.10
C ILE A 104 -13.02 -27.12 -22.33
N ASN A 105 -13.41 -28.36 -22.64
CA ASN A 105 -14.29 -28.67 -23.75
C ASN A 105 -15.71 -28.09 -23.58
N ASP A 106 -16.15 -27.83 -22.35
CA ASP A 106 -17.48 -27.25 -22.06
C ASP A 106 -17.48 -25.71 -22.20
N LEU A 107 -16.29 -25.09 -22.35
CA LEU A 107 -16.15 -23.66 -22.53
C LEU A 107 -16.41 -23.27 -23.99
N ASN A 108 -17.69 -23.03 -24.30
CA ASN A 108 -18.13 -22.62 -25.63
C ASN A 108 -17.38 -21.38 -26.15
N GLY A 109 -16.77 -21.49 -27.33
CA GLY A 109 -16.05 -20.40 -27.98
C GLY A 109 -14.54 -20.35 -27.70
N ILE A 110 -14.02 -21.22 -26.83
CA ILE A 110 -12.59 -21.37 -26.60
C ILE A 110 -12.05 -22.49 -27.49
N GLN A 111 -11.00 -22.20 -28.25
CA GLN A 111 -10.24 -23.23 -28.95
C GLN A 111 -8.98 -23.55 -28.15
N PHE A 112 -8.66 -24.83 -28.00
CA PHE A 112 -7.44 -25.24 -27.30
C PHE A 112 -6.62 -26.23 -28.12
N LYS A 113 -5.30 -26.19 -27.94
CA LYS A 113 -4.36 -27.16 -28.50
C LYS A 113 -3.40 -27.60 -27.40
N TYR A 114 -3.47 -28.88 -27.06
CA TYR A 114 -2.51 -29.51 -26.16
C TYR A 114 -1.30 -30.03 -26.94
N LEU A 115 -0.10 -29.59 -26.57
CA LEU A 115 1.17 -30.02 -27.13
C LEU A 115 1.89 -30.86 -26.09
N GLU A 116 1.73 -32.18 -26.19
CA GLU A 116 2.23 -33.15 -25.21
C GLU A 116 3.75 -33.09 -25.04
N ASN A 117 4.50 -32.99 -26.14
CA ASN A 117 5.96 -32.92 -26.13
C ASN A 117 6.52 -31.68 -25.40
N GLU A 118 5.76 -30.58 -25.40
CA GLU A 118 6.14 -29.32 -24.77
C GLU A 118 5.50 -29.13 -23.39
N GLN A 119 4.67 -30.09 -22.96
CA GLN A 119 3.80 -29.96 -21.79
C GLN A 119 3.07 -28.61 -21.77
N SER A 120 2.60 -28.17 -22.93
CA SER A 120 2.01 -26.83 -23.11
C SER A 120 0.57 -26.92 -23.59
N LEU A 121 -0.27 -26.02 -23.08
CA LEU A 121 -1.67 -25.91 -23.46
C LEU A 121 -1.94 -24.50 -23.99
N ASN A 122 -2.21 -24.42 -25.29
CA ASN A 122 -2.48 -23.15 -25.95
C ASN A 122 -3.99 -22.91 -26.03
N LEU A 123 -4.48 -21.85 -25.39
CA LEU A 123 -5.86 -21.42 -25.38
C LEU A 123 -6.02 -20.19 -26.27
N LYS A 124 -6.94 -20.27 -27.24
CA LYS A 124 -7.44 -19.11 -28.00
C LYS A 124 -8.81 -18.74 -27.44
N VAL A 125 -8.86 -17.60 -26.75
CA VAL A 125 -10.04 -17.15 -26.00
C VAL A 125 -10.54 -15.83 -26.59
N PRO A 126 -11.82 -15.72 -26.97
CA PRO A 126 -12.42 -14.46 -27.40
C PRO A 126 -12.33 -13.37 -26.32
N SER A 127 -12.09 -12.11 -26.72
CA SER A 127 -11.85 -11.01 -25.77
C SER A 127 -13.02 -10.72 -24.83
N ASN A 128 -14.26 -11.04 -25.21
CA ASN A 128 -15.44 -10.88 -24.35
C ASN A 128 -15.45 -11.84 -23.15
N MET A 129 -14.73 -12.96 -23.23
CA MET A 129 -14.57 -13.96 -22.17
C MET A 129 -13.36 -13.70 -21.26
N LEU A 130 -12.58 -12.66 -21.52
CA LEU A 130 -11.45 -12.28 -20.66
C LEU A 130 -11.84 -11.14 -19.71
N THR A 131 -11.40 -11.23 -18.45
CA THR A 131 -11.44 -10.11 -17.50
C THR A 131 -10.41 -9.06 -17.89
N GLY A 132 -10.71 -7.78 -17.61
CA GLY A 132 -9.80 -6.68 -17.92
C GLY A 132 -8.45 -6.85 -17.24
N TYR A 133 -7.35 -6.59 -17.95
CA TYR A 133 -6.02 -6.53 -17.36
C TYR A 133 -5.84 -5.18 -16.68
N SER A 134 -5.70 -5.15 -15.36
CA SER A 134 -5.41 -3.91 -14.64
C SER A 134 -3.90 -3.71 -14.60
N VAL A 135 -3.40 -2.70 -15.32
CA VAL A 135 -2.04 -2.20 -15.13
C VAL A 135 -2.11 -1.19 -14.00
N ASP A 136 -1.69 -1.62 -12.80
CA ASP A 136 -1.49 -0.71 -11.68
C ASP A 136 -0.11 -0.05 -11.84
N LEU A 137 -0.10 1.28 -11.94
CA LEU A 137 1.11 2.07 -12.11
C LEU A 137 1.76 2.44 -10.78
N ASN A 138 1.09 2.19 -9.65
CA ASN A 138 1.76 2.24 -8.37
C ASN A 138 2.62 0.99 -8.20
N GLY A 139 3.88 1.20 -7.78
CA GLY A 139 4.70 0.12 -7.26
C GLY A 139 3.94 -0.64 -6.15
N GLN A 140 4.27 -1.93 -6.00
CA GLN A 140 3.72 -2.86 -5.01
C GLN A 140 3.19 -2.15 -3.76
N GLN A 141 1.97 -2.51 -3.33
CA GLN A 141 1.36 -2.10 -2.06
C GLN A 141 2.42 -1.92 -0.95
N ILE A 142 2.88 -0.68 -0.76
CA ILE A 142 4.14 -0.37 -0.05
C ILE A 142 3.98 -0.67 1.44
N THR A 143 2.74 -0.70 1.94
CA THR A 143 2.42 -0.98 3.34
C THR A 143 1.61 -2.26 3.45
N SER A 144 2.26 -3.33 3.93
CA SER A 144 1.58 -4.58 4.28
C SER A 144 0.49 -4.32 5.33
N PRO A 145 -0.72 -4.92 5.20
CA PRO A 145 -1.77 -4.85 6.23
C PRO A 145 -1.32 -5.29 7.62
N GLN A 146 -0.26 -6.11 7.71
CA GLN A 146 0.33 -6.54 8.97
C GLN A 146 1.09 -5.41 9.68
N LEU A 147 1.71 -4.50 8.93
CA LEU A 147 2.39 -3.32 9.50
C LEU A 147 1.39 -2.30 10.05
N LEU A 148 0.20 -2.18 9.44
CA LEU A 148 -0.89 -1.35 9.94
C LEU A 148 -1.43 -1.82 11.30
N LYS A 149 -1.18 -3.09 11.67
CA LYS A 149 -1.60 -3.71 12.94
C LYS A 149 -0.56 -3.61 14.06
N MET A 150 0.63 -3.08 13.77
CA MET A 150 1.66 -2.92 14.79
C MET A 150 1.19 -1.95 15.86
N LYS A 151 1.19 -2.40 17.12
CA LYS A 151 0.84 -1.57 18.27
C LYS A 151 2.03 -0.67 18.62
N PRO A 152 1.81 0.63 18.89
CA PRO A 152 2.88 1.50 19.35
C PRO A 152 3.45 1.00 20.67
N LEU A 153 4.76 1.14 20.84
CA LEU A 153 5.44 0.90 22.09
C LEU A 153 5.01 1.95 23.12
N ASN A 154 4.90 1.54 24.39
CA ASN A 154 4.68 2.49 25.47
C ASN A 154 5.94 3.34 25.64
N ALA A 155 5.82 4.65 25.41
CA ALA A 155 6.96 5.57 25.47
C ALA A 155 6.52 6.94 25.98
N ALA A 156 7.35 7.55 26.83
CA ALA A 156 7.19 8.92 27.28
C ALA A 156 8.30 9.78 26.69
N ILE A 157 7.95 10.95 26.18
CA ILE A 157 8.87 11.95 25.63
C ILE A 157 8.59 13.27 26.35
N LEU A 158 9.66 13.95 26.77
CA LEU A 158 9.59 15.29 27.33
C LEU A 158 10.45 16.21 26.47
N ASN A 159 9.80 17.15 25.79
CA ASN A 159 10.47 18.24 25.09
C ASN A 159 10.49 19.46 25.99
N TYR A 160 11.62 20.16 26.09
CA TYR A 160 11.73 21.38 26.88
C TYR A 160 12.63 22.40 26.19
N SER A 161 12.32 23.67 26.40
CA SER A 161 13.18 24.79 26.01
C SER A 161 13.24 25.79 27.15
N LEU A 162 14.43 26.31 27.45
CA LEU A 162 14.65 27.28 28.52
C LEU A 162 15.47 28.44 27.95
N TYR A 163 15.05 29.67 28.23
CA TYR A 163 15.68 30.88 27.75
C TYR A 163 15.84 31.86 28.91
N GLN A 164 17.03 32.44 29.01
CA GLN A 164 17.31 33.52 29.95
C GLN A 164 17.90 34.69 29.20
N THR A 165 17.30 35.86 29.38
CA THR A 165 17.79 37.12 28.82
C THR A 165 18.15 38.06 29.96
N MET A 166 19.41 38.50 29.99
CA MET A 166 19.92 39.45 30.97
C MET A 166 20.38 40.71 30.23
N THR A 167 19.75 41.84 30.58
CA THR A 167 20.11 43.20 30.18
C THR A 167 20.40 44.01 31.46
N ASN A 168 21.00 45.20 31.35
CA ASN A 168 21.38 46.02 32.50
C ASN A 168 20.20 46.31 33.46
N ASP A 169 18.97 46.40 32.93
CA ASP A 169 17.78 46.76 33.70
C ASP A 169 16.74 45.61 33.79
N GLU A 170 16.95 44.49 33.09
CA GLU A 170 15.97 43.42 32.98
C GLU A 170 16.60 42.02 33.04
N ASN A 171 15.99 41.13 33.82
CA ASN A 171 16.27 39.70 33.80
C ASN A 171 14.96 38.96 33.54
N VAL A 172 14.88 38.29 32.38
CA VAL A 172 13.70 37.52 31.96
C VAL A 172 14.10 36.06 31.79
N PHE A 173 13.35 35.18 32.46
CA PHE A 173 13.45 33.75 32.31
C PHE A 173 12.15 33.21 31.72
N SER A 174 12.24 32.52 30.59
CA SER A 174 11.12 31.85 29.96
C SER A 174 11.45 30.40 29.66
N GLY A 175 10.43 29.56 29.58
CA GLY A 175 10.62 28.17 29.24
C GLY A 175 9.35 27.51 28.75
N THR A 176 9.48 26.47 27.96
CA THR A 176 8.38 25.60 27.58
C THR A 176 8.69 24.17 27.96
N ALA A 177 7.65 23.41 28.28
CA ALA A 177 7.74 21.97 28.43
C ALA A 177 6.53 21.31 27.78
N GLU A 178 6.75 20.18 27.12
CA GLU A 178 5.74 19.41 26.42
C GLU A 178 5.96 17.92 26.73
N GLY A 179 4.96 17.30 27.34
CA GLY A 179 4.93 15.88 27.64
C GLY A 179 4.10 15.13 26.61
N ILE A 180 4.69 14.08 26.04
CA ILE A 180 4.01 13.14 25.15
C ILE A 180 4.09 11.75 25.78
N PHE A 181 2.95 11.09 25.94
CA PHE A 181 2.88 9.70 26.38
C PHE A 181 2.16 8.87 25.34
N ASN A 182 2.86 7.92 24.72
CA ASN A 182 2.33 7.03 23.69
C ASN A 182 1.99 5.69 24.32
N SER A 183 0.83 5.13 23.96
CA SER A 183 0.39 3.80 24.37
C SER A 183 -0.47 3.13 23.31
N ALA A 184 -0.74 1.84 23.47
CA ALA A 184 -1.62 1.07 22.58
C ALA A 184 -3.05 1.62 22.50
N ILE A 185 -3.48 2.39 23.51
CA ILE A 185 -4.80 3.03 23.54
C ILE A 185 -4.78 4.48 23.04
N GLY A 186 -3.65 4.98 22.54
CA GLY A 186 -3.51 6.34 22.02
C GLY A 186 -2.41 7.15 22.70
N ASN A 187 -2.25 8.38 22.24
CA ASN A 187 -1.19 9.30 22.62
C ASN A 187 -1.77 10.46 23.41
N PHE A 188 -1.22 10.72 24.58
CA PHE A 188 -1.52 11.89 25.38
C PHE A 188 -0.46 12.96 25.16
N PHE A 189 -0.90 14.21 25.04
CA PHE A 189 -0.08 15.38 24.81
C PHE A 189 -0.49 16.46 25.82
N SER A 190 0.47 17.12 26.45
CA SER A 190 0.21 18.34 27.22
C SER A 190 1.42 19.27 27.23
N GLY A 191 1.18 20.55 26.98
CA GLY A 191 2.21 21.59 27.00
C GLY A 191 1.99 22.67 28.07
N VAL A 192 3.08 23.31 28.49
CA VAL A 192 3.09 24.46 29.38
C VAL A 192 4.15 25.47 28.95
N LEU A 193 3.86 26.75 29.12
CA LEU A 193 4.78 27.87 28.95
C LEU A 193 4.95 28.58 30.29
N TYR A 194 6.19 28.85 30.64
CA TYR A 194 6.57 29.75 31.72
C TYR A 194 7.18 31.02 31.14
N ASN A 195 6.76 32.17 31.65
CA ASN A 195 7.38 33.46 31.33
C ASN A 195 7.45 34.32 32.60
N GLY A 196 8.64 34.49 33.14
CA GLY A 196 8.91 35.29 34.33
C GLY A 196 9.83 36.46 34.01
N SER A 197 9.34 37.68 34.18
CA SER A 197 10.15 38.90 34.25
C SER A 197 10.27 39.40 35.69
N ASN A 198 11.33 40.17 35.96
CA ASN A 198 11.58 40.79 37.26
C ASN A 198 10.90 42.18 37.41
N GLU A 199 10.03 42.56 36.47
CA GLU A 199 9.33 43.85 36.52
C GLU A 199 8.18 43.82 37.54
N ASN A 200 8.23 44.74 38.51
CA ASN A 200 7.22 44.90 39.57
C ASN A 200 5.93 45.61 39.12
N SER A 201 5.78 45.94 37.84
CA SER A 201 4.77 46.90 37.39
C SER A 201 3.44 46.25 36.97
N TYR A 202 3.42 44.98 36.55
CA TYR A 202 2.18 44.27 36.20
C TYR A 202 2.29 42.75 36.44
N SER A 203 1.45 42.23 37.35
CA SER A 203 1.29 40.80 37.64
C SER A 203 0.66 40.05 36.45
N HIS A 204 1.47 39.62 35.50
CA HIS A 204 1.03 38.66 34.48
C HIS A 204 1.16 37.23 35.03
N GLU A 205 0.22 36.35 34.68
CA GLU A 205 0.34 34.92 35.00
C GLU A 205 1.60 34.36 34.34
N LYS A 206 2.54 33.93 35.19
CA LYS A 206 3.83 33.43 34.74
C LYS A 206 3.75 32.04 34.12
N TRP A 207 2.65 31.34 34.31
CA TRP A 207 2.41 29.99 33.81
C TRP A 207 1.19 29.98 32.89
N VAL A 208 1.34 29.47 31.68
CA VAL A 208 0.27 29.36 30.69
C VAL A 208 0.18 27.91 30.23
N ARG A 209 -0.99 27.29 30.42
CA ARG A 209 -1.29 25.97 29.84
C ARG A 209 -1.41 26.09 28.33
N LEU A 210 -0.73 25.22 27.59
CA LEU A 210 -0.87 25.12 26.14
C LEU A 210 -1.94 24.09 25.79
N GLU A 211 -1.79 23.37 24.69
CA GLU A 211 -2.71 22.33 24.25
C GLU A 211 -2.57 21.07 25.14
N SER A 212 -3.71 20.49 25.50
CA SER A 212 -3.79 19.20 26.17
C SER A 212 -4.80 18.32 25.43
N LYS A 213 -4.36 17.16 24.95
CA LYS A 213 -5.21 16.25 24.16
C LYS A 213 -4.81 14.80 24.32
N TRP A 214 -5.79 13.93 24.18
CA TRP A 214 -5.61 12.52 23.89
C TRP A 214 -6.00 12.25 22.44
N GLN A 215 -5.21 11.45 21.73
CA GLN A 215 -5.44 11.13 20.33
C GLN A 215 -5.25 9.63 20.08
N TYR A 216 -6.23 9.00 19.45
CA TYR A 216 -6.15 7.62 18.98
C TYR A 216 -6.29 7.57 17.45
N VAL A 217 -5.37 6.85 16.81
CA VAL A 217 -5.34 6.67 15.35
C VAL A 217 -5.66 5.22 15.04
N ASP A 218 -6.70 5.02 14.23
CA ASP A 218 -7.05 3.73 13.64
C ASP A 218 -6.60 3.73 12.16
N PRO A 219 -5.42 3.16 11.86
CA PRO A 219 -4.87 3.17 10.51
C PRO A 219 -5.63 2.23 9.56
N GLU A 220 -6.33 1.21 10.08
CA GLU A 220 -7.15 0.29 9.26
C GLU A 220 -8.41 0.99 8.74
N LYS A 221 -9.09 1.74 9.61
CA LYS A 221 -10.31 2.47 9.24
C LYS A 221 -10.06 3.89 8.73
N ILE A 222 -8.80 4.33 8.74
CA ILE A 222 -8.35 5.68 8.32
C ILE A 222 -9.06 6.75 9.16
N ARG A 223 -9.03 6.61 10.48
CA ARG A 223 -9.73 7.50 11.42
C ARG A 223 -8.81 7.98 12.52
N ILE A 224 -9.02 9.22 12.95
CA ILE A 224 -8.40 9.81 14.13
C ILE A 224 -9.51 10.27 15.06
N TYR A 225 -9.37 9.95 16.34
CA TYR A 225 -10.22 10.41 17.41
C TYR A 225 -9.38 11.27 18.35
N THR A 226 -9.76 12.53 18.54
CA THR A 226 -9.09 13.47 19.42
C THR A 226 -10.04 13.92 20.51
N LEU A 227 -9.60 13.89 21.76
CA LEU A 227 -10.32 14.40 22.92
C LEU A 227 -9.44 15.42 23.65
N GLY A 228 -9.94 16.63 23.87
CA GLY A 228 -9.19 17.74 24.46
C GLY A 228 -9.16 18.93 23.52
N ASP A 229 -8.06 19.67 23.52
CA ASP A 229 -7.90 20.80 22.62
C ASP A 229 -7.53 20.33 21.20
N PHE A 230 -8.14 20.95 20.19
CA PHE A 230 -7.83 20.69 18.78
C PHE A 230 -8.10 21.93 17.91
N ILE A 231 -7.57 21.92 16.70
CA ILE A 231 -7.87 22.93 15.67
C ILE A 231 -8.80 22.29 14.64
N SER A 232 -9.84 23.00 14.22
CA SER A 232 -10.76 22.52 13.19
C SER A 232 -10.06 22.37 11.86
N ASN A 233 -10.38 21.28 11.14
CA ASN A 233 -9.99 21.15 9.74
C ASN A 233 -10.91 22.03 8.90
N SER A 234 -10.32 22.94 8.13
CA SER A 234 -11.04 23.82 7.21
C SER A 234 -10.58 23.53 5.79
N PRO A 235 -11.49 23.56 4.80
CA PRO A 235 -11.09 23.60 3.39
C PRO A 235 -10.17 24.80 3.10
N ASP A 236 -9.43 24.78 1.99
CA ASP A 236 -8.47 25.84 1.62
C ASP A 236 -9.08 27.25 1.50
N TRP A 237 -10.41 27.35 1.44
CA TRP A 237 -11.18 28.59 1.38
C TRP A 237 -11.84 28.97 2.73
N GLY A 238 -11.56 28.24 3.80
CA GLY A 238 -12.13 28.44 5.14
C GLY A 238 -11.09 28.79 6.20
N SER A 239 -11.54 29.30 7.35
CA SER A 239 -10.69 29.65 8.49
C SER A 239 -10.75 28.58 9.59
N SER A 240 -9.59 28.21 10.14
CA SER A 240 -9.49 27.24 11.23
C SER A 240 -9.67 27.90 12.59
N VAL A 241 -10.41 27.22 13.47
CA VAL A 241 -10.69 27.67 14.83
C VAL A 241 -10.14 26.68 15.85
N ARG A 242 -9.63 27.19 16.97
CA ARG A 242 -9.19 26.36 18.10
C ARG A 242 -10.38 26.08 19.02
N LEU A 243 -10.58 24.81 19.33
CA LEU A 243 -11.71 24.30 20.10
C LEU A 243 -11.22 23.34 21.19
N ALA A 244 -12.08 23.10 22.18
CA ALA A 244 -11.90 22.04 23.17
C ALA A 244 -13.12 21.12 23.14
N GLY A 245 -12.90 19.81 23.09
CA GLY A 245 -13.97 18.82 23.06
C GLY A 245 -13.55 17.54 22.38
N PHE A 246 -14.47 16.92 21.65
CA PHE A 246 -14.24 15.70 20.90
C PHE A 246 -14.25 15.97 19.40
N GLN A 247 -13.25 15.45 18.69
CA GLN A 247 -13.14 15.50 17.24
C GLN A 247 -12.99 14.08 16.69
N TRP A 248 -13.77 13.77 15.66
CA TRP A 248 -13.59 12.59 14.83
C TRP A 248 -13.31 13.03 13.40
N SER A 249 -12.18 12.61 12.85
CA SER A 249 -11.72 13.00 11.51
C SER A 249 -11.08 11.84 10.76
N SER A 250 -10.91 12.00 9.45
CA SER A 250 -10.22 11.02 8.61
C SER A 250 -8.70 11.15 8.73
N ALA A 251 -7.98 10.03 8.78
CA ALA A 251 -6.53 9.97 8.99
C ALA A 251 -5.69 10.06 7.70
N TYR A 252 -6.12 10.79 6.68
CA TYR A 252 -5.46 10.77 5.37
C TYR A 252 -4.01 11.26 5.39
N SER A 253 -3.68 12.25 6.23
CA SER A 253 -2.30 12.74 6.38
C SER A 253 -1.35 11.74 7.04
N GLN A 254 -1.87 10.73 7.74
CA GLN A 254 -1.07 9.66 8.35
C GLN A 254 -0.95 8.41 7.47
N ARG A 255 -1.70 8.37 6.35
CA ARG A 255 -1.67 7.33 5.33
C ARG A 255 -1.15 7.92 4.01
N GLY A 256 0.16 8.17 3.96
CA GLY A 256 0.83 8.67 2.75
C GLY A 256 0.78 7.72 1.55
N ASP A 257 0.30 6.48 1.75
CA ASP A 257 0.00 5.47 0.73
C ASP A 257 -1.39 5.62 0.10
N ILE A 258 -2.27 6.44 0.69
CA ILE A 258 -3.64 6.64 0.19
C ILE A 258 -3.71 7.87 -0.70
N VAL A 259 -4.16 7.67 -1.93
CA VAL A 259 -4.51 8.75 -2.83
C VAL A 259 -5.92 9.27 -2.49
N THR A 260 -6.01 10.51 -2.03
CA THR A 260 -7.29 11.17 -1.66
C THR A 260 -7.96 11.94 -2.80
N SER A 261 -7.29 12.02 -3.95
CA SER A 261 -7.80 12.73 -5.13
C SER A 261 -8.44 11.75 -6.11
N ALA A 262 -9.52 12.17 -6.78
CA ALA A 262 -10.13 11.37 -7.83
C ALA A 262 -9.14 11.17 -8.98
N LEU A 263 -8.56 9.96 -9.08
CA LEU A 263 -7.67 9.64 -10.17
C LEU A 263 -8.50 9.24 -11.40
N PRO A 264 -8.22 9.81 -12.58
CA PRO A 264 -8.85 9.35 -13.80
C PRO A 264 -8.41 7.92 -14.11
N GLN A 265 -9.38 7.03 -14.34
CA GLN A 265 -9.16 5.68 -14.83
C GLN A 265 -9.25 5.69 -16.36
N PHE A 266 -8.28 5.05 -17.03
CA PHE A 266 -8.29 4.91 -18.49
C PHE A 266 -8.53 3.45 -18.85
N SER A 267 -9.34 3.22 -19.86
CA SER A 267 -9.68 1.89 -20.36
C SER A 267 -9.46 1.83 -21.87
N GLY A 268 -8.89 0.74 -22.35
CA GLY A 268 -8.62 0.45 -23.76
C GLY A 268 -8.75 -1.04 -24.07
N SER A 269 -8.54 -1.43 -25.32
CA SER A 269 -8.49 -2.84 -25.73
C SER A 269 -7.47 -3.03 -26.83
N ALA A 270 -6.62 -4.05 -26.70
CA ALA A 270 -5.61 -4.41 -27.69
C ALA A 270 -5.99 -5.73 -28.38
N ALA A 271 -5.90 -5.80 -29.70
CA ALA A 271 -6.18 -7.04 -30.44
C ALA A 271 -5.06 -8.09 -30.30
N LEU A 272 -3.80 -7.63 -30.17
CA LEU A 272 -2.60 -8.45 -30.08
C LEU A 272 -1.77 -8.04 -28.85
N PRO A 273 -0.84 -8.89 -28.37
CA PRO A 273 0.13 -8.48 -27.36
C PRO A 273 0.89 -7.25 -27.88
N SER A 274 0.83 -6.17 -27.11
CA SER A 274 1.26 -4.85 -27.55
C SER A 274 2.06 -4.15 -26.46
N THR A 275 2.88 -3.19 -26.85
CA THR A 275 3.53 -2.26 -25.91
C THR A 275 2.64 -1.06 -25.72
N LEU A 276 2.40 -0.68 -24.47
CA LEU A 276 1.63 0.48 -24.07
C LEU A 276 2.58 1.58 -23.61
N ASP A 277 2.59 2.70 -24.34
CA ASP A 277 3.28 3.92 -23.97
C ASP A 277 2.28 5.00 -23.56
N LEU A 278 2.51 5.60 -22.40
CA LEU A 278 1.68 6.68 -21.87
C LEU A 278 2.45 7.99 -21.90
N TYR A 279 1.84 9.01 -22.48
CA TYR A 279 2.38 10.36 -22.58
C TYR A 279 1.48 11.37 -21.86
N VAL A 280 2.09 12.27 -21.10
CA VAL A 280 1.45 13.46 -20.51
C VAL A 280 2.24 14.68 -20.95
N ASN A 281 1.57 15.68 -21.53
CA ASN A 281 2.21 16.88 -22.10
C ASN A 281 3.40 16.54 -23.03
N GLN A 282 3.26 15.52 -23.89
CA GLN A 282 4.29 15.02 -24.82
C GLN A 282 5.50 14.31 -24.18
N GLN A 283 5.56 14.17 -22.85
CA GLN A 283 6.59 13.40 -22.16
C GLN A 283 6.10 11.97 -21.89
N LYS A 284 6.92 10.95 -22.21
CA LYS A 284 6.63 9.55 -21.89
C LYS A 284 6.80 9.32 -20.40
N ILE A 285 5.76 8.86 -19.73
CA ILE A 285 5.72 8.66 -18.27
C ILE A 285 5.61 7.19 -17.87
N TYR A 286 5.18 6.33 -18.80
CA TYR A 286 5.12 4.89 -18.60
C TYR A 286 5.32 4.15 -19.93
N SER A 287 5.93 2.96 -19.85
CA SER A 287 6.05 2.00 -20.94
C SER A 287 5.95 0.59 -20.37
N GLY A 288 5.09 -0.25 -20.92
CA GLY A 288 4.91 -1.62 -20.45
C GLY A 288 4.21 -2.53 -21.46
N LEU A 289 4.32 -3.84 -21.29
CA LEU A 289 3.65 -4.81 -22.14
C LEU A 289 2.20 -5.02 -21.68
N VAL A 290 1.25 -4.95 -22.60
CA VAL A 290 -0.15 -5.29 -22.38
C VAL A 290 -0.55 -6.54 -23.18
N PRO A 291 -1.23 -7.50 -22.55
CA PRO A 291 -1.77 -8.67 -23.24
C PRO A 291 -2.94 -8.28 -24.15
N SER A 292 -3.27 -9.16 -25.11
CA SER A 292 -4.51 -9.03 -25.89
C SER A 292 -5.75 -8.96 -24.99
N GLY A 293 -6.72 -8.14 -25.40
CA GLY A 293 -8.00 -7.93 -24.73
C GLY A 293 -8.11 -6.55 -24.07
N PRO A 294 -9.21 -6.31 -23.32
CA PRO A 294 -9.42 -5.08 -22.60
C PRO A 294 -8.38 -4.91 -21.48
N PHE A 295 -7.91 -3.68 -21.32
CA PHE A 295 -6.99 -3.30 -20.26
C PHE A 295 -7.45 -1.98 -19.64
N ASP A 296 -7.22 -1.85 -18.33
CA ASP A 296 -7.46 -0.64 -17.57
C ASP A 296 -6.15 -0.16 -16.99
N ILE A 297 -5.88 1.14 -17.16
CA ILE A 297 -4.80 1.85 -16.50
C ILE A 297 -5.42 2.57 -15.32
N LYS A 298 -4.98 2.21 -14.13
CA LYS A 298 -5.44 2.82 -12.89
C LYS A 298 -4.32 3.66 -12.31
N GLN A 299 -4.73 4.73 -11.64
CA GLN A 299 -3.87 5.51 -10.74
C GLN A 299 -2.62 6.09 -11.44
N LEU A 300 -2.84 6.96 -12.44
CA LEU A 300 -1.75 7.71 -13.05
C LEU A 300 -0.94 8.48 -11.99
N PRO A 301 0.40 8.56 -12.09
CA PRO A 301 1.20 9.40 -11.20
C PRO A 301 0.76 10.87 -11.32
N PHE A 302 0.82 11.60 -10.19
CA PHE A 302 0.39 12.98 -10.06
C PHE A 302 1.24 13.95 -10.89
N ILE A 303 0.95 14.03 -12.18
CA ILE A 303 1.61 14.95 -13.10
C ILE A 303 0.57 16.00 -13.47
N SER A 304 0.90 17.29 -13.35
CA SER A 304 0.02 18.35 -13.85
C SER A 304 -0.02 18.31 -15.38
N GLY A 305 -1.20 18.27 -15.97
CA GLY A 305 -1.37 18.18 -17.42
C GLY A 305 -2.78 18.51 -17.88
N ASN A 306 -2.95 18.67 -19.19
CA ASN A 306 -4.24 18.97 -19.85
C ASN A 306 -4.74 17.79 -20.73
N GLU A 307 -3.82 16.96 -21.22
CA GLU A 307 -4.09 15.86 -22.14
C GLU A 307 -3.17 14.68 -21.83
N VAL A 308 -3.78 13.49 -21.77
CA VAL A 308 -3.09 12.20 -21.75
C VAL A 308 -3.20 11.60 -23.14
N THR A 309 -2.06 11.22 -23.72
CA THR A 309 -1.99 10.48 -24.99
C THR A 309 -1.53 9.06 -24.71
N LEU A 310 -2.36 8.10 -25.07
CA LEU A 310 -2.05 6.68 -24.98
C LEU A 310 -1.67 6.16 -26.35
N VAL A 311 -0.52 5.50 -26.45
CA VAL A 311 -0.02 4.89 -27.69
C VAL A 311 0.14 3.39 -27.44
N THR A 312 -0.64 2.57 -28.13
CA THR A 312 -0.47 1.11 -28.12
C THR A 312 0.21 0.69 -29.41
N THR A 313 1.36 0.01 -29.32
CA THR A 313 2.14 -0.48 -30.45
C THR A 313 2.06 -2.00 -30.50
N ASP A 314 1.52 -2.57 -31.57
CA ASP A 314 1.44 -4.03 -31.71
C ASP A 314 2.77 -4.65 -32.15
N ALA A 315 2.83 -5.99 -32.15
CA ALA A 315 4.01 -6.73 -32.59
C ALA A 315 4.37 -6.53 -34.09
N THR A 316 3.46 -5.98 -34.90
CA THR A 316 3.69 -5.64 -36.32
C THR A 316 4.15 -4.19 -36.51
N GLY A 317 4.24 -3.41 -35.43
CA GLY A 317 4.60 -2.00 -35.44
C GLY A 317 3.43 -1.04 -35.69
N GLN A 318 2.19 -1.52 -35.78
CA GLN A 318 1.03 -0.64 -35.91
C GLN A 318 0.75 0.06 -34.58
N GLN A 319 0.53 1.37 -34.66
CA GLN A 319 0.27 2.22 -33.50
C GLN A 319 -1.19 2.66 -33.48
N SER A 320 -1.86 2.48 -32.34
CA SER A 320 -3.16 3.06 -32.06
C SER A 320 -3.02 4.15 -31.01
N ILE A 321 -3.46 5.37 -31.35
CA ILE A 321 -3.34 6.56 -30.50
C ILE A 321 -4.72 6.93 -29.97
N THR A 322 -4.87 6.99 -28.66
CA THR A 322 -6.08 7.48 -27.98
C THR A 322 -5.73 8.68 -27.13
N LYS A 323 -6.38 9.82 -27.37
CA LYS A 323 -6.22 11.04 -26.59
C LYS A 323 -7.42 11.25 -25.69
N LYS A 324 -7.17 11.62 -24.44
CA LYS A 324 -8.23 11.99 -23.50
C LYS A 324 -7.84 13.24 -22.70
N PRO A 325 -8.80 14.12 -22.40
CA PRO A 325 -8.55 15.24 -21.51
C PRO A 325 -8.19 14.71 -20.12
N TYR A 326 -7.20 15.35 -19.50
CA TYR A 326 -6.72 15.03 -18.17
C TYR A 326 -6.52 16.36 -17.45
N TYR A 327 -7.10 16.51 -16.26
CA TYR A 327 -6.93 17.71 -15.46
C TYR A 327 -6.54 17.29 -14.05
N PHE A 328 -5.32 17.64 -13.66
CA PHE A 328 -4.82 17.51 -12.30
C PHE A 328 -4.00 18.75 -11.97
N SER A 329 -4.34 19.41 -10.87
CA SER A 329 -3.59 20.54 -10.33
C SER A 329 -3.17 20.21 -8.90
N TRP A 330 -1.90 20.46 -8.59
CA TRP A 330 -1.47 20.59 -7.19
C TRP A 330 -2.12 21.85 -6.62
N LEU A 331 -2.82 21.71 -5.48
CA LEU A 331 -3.16 22.82 -4.59
C LEU A 331 -2.05 23.00 -3.57
#